data_AF-A0A7J4E3W7-F1
#
_entry.id   AF-A0A7J4E3W7-F1
#
_cell.length_a   1.000
_cell.length_b   1.000
_cell.length_c   1.000
_cell.angle_alpha   90.00
_cell.angle_beta   90.00
_cell.angle_gamma   90.00
#
_symmetry.space_group_name_H-M   'P 1'
#
loop_
_entity.id
_entity.type
_entity.pdbx_description
1 polymer ?
#
loop_
_entity_poly.entity_id
_entity_poly.type
_entity_poly.pdbx_seq_one_letter_code
_entity_poly.pdbx_strand_id
1 'polypeptide(L)'
;RQLEAVFLVGVPFERPTLKTRLYVEYYQRLYGEEKGRYYAYTVPALRRASQALGRALRSKEDKAVLVLGDERYARYLELLPDYVQNTVRLVEGSAGALANELSKVKGLFE
;
A
#
# COMPACT_ATOMS: atom_id res chain seq x y z
N ARG A 1 1.83 10.40 -24.33
CA ARG A 1 2.30 9.84 -23.04
C ARG A 1 1.11 9.15 -22.38
N GLN A 2 1.26 7.94 -21.86
CA GLN A 2 0.14 7.17 -21.31
C GLN A 2 0.12 7.35 -19.78
N LEU A 3 -1.03 7.71 -19.22
CA LEU A 3 -1.25 7.74 -17.78
C LEU A 3 -1.27 6.28 -17.28
N GLU A 4 -0.36 5.92 -16.37
CA GLU A 4 -0.43 4.63 -15.67
C GLU A 4 -1.22 4.80 -14.38
N ALA A 5 -2.14 3.88 -14.09
CA ALA A 5 -2.88 3.86 -12.84
C ALA A 5 -2.71 2.49 -12.18
N VAL A 6 -2.46 2.49 -10.87
CA VAL A 6 -2.40 1.28 -10.05
C VAL A 6 -3.41 1.39 -8.93
N PHE A 7 -4.25 0.36 -8.84
CA PHE A 7 -5.22 0.21 -7.76
C PHE A 7 -4.87 -1.03 -6.94
N LEU A 8 -4.44 -0.82 -5.69
CA LEU A 8 -4.24 -1.90 -4.74
C LEU A 8 -5.55 -2.20 -4.02
N VAL A 9 -6.15 -3.35 -4.32
CA VAL A 9 -7.35 -3.83 -3.64
C VAL A 9 -6.93 -4.55 -2.36
N GLY A 10 -7.05 -3.86 -1.22
CA GLY A 10 -6.60 -4.42 0.06
C GLY A 10 -5.09 -4.39 0.27
N VAL A 11 -4.65 -4.86 1.44
CA VAL A 11 -3.24 -5.09 1.75
C VAL A 11 -2.88 -6.55 1.41
N PRO A 12 -1.77 -6.81 0.68
CA PRO A 12 -1.40 -8.15 0.21
C PRO A 12 -0.76 -9.00 1.31
N PHE A 13 -1.52 -9.24 2.37
CA PHE A 13 -1.16 -10.14 3.45
C PHE A 13 -1.02 -11.58 2.95
N GLU A 14 -0.09 -12.30 3.56
CA GLU A 14 0.13 -13.70 3.25
C GLU A 14 -1.07 -14.54 3.70
N ARG A 15 -1.47 -15.54 2.91
CA ARG A 15 -2.59 -16.39 3.31
C ARG A 15 -2.27 -17.09 4.64
N PRO A 16 -3.25 -17.27 5.55
CA PRO A 16 -3.04 -17.89 6.85
C PRO A 16 -2.91 -19.42 6.73
N THR A 17 -1.82 -19.88 6.13
CA THR A 17 -1.44 -21.29 6.05
C THR A 17 -0.76 -21.75 7.34
N LEU A 18 -0.59 -23.06 7.54
CA LEU A 18 0.18 -23.60 8.67
C LEU A 18 1.60 -23.00 8.70
N LYS A 19 2.26 -22.93 7.53
CA LYS A 19 3.59 -22.31 7.41
C LYS A 19 3.58 -20.86 7.87
N THR A 20 2.61 -20.06 7.40
CA THR A 20 2.49 -18.64 7.77
C THR A 20 2.25 -18.47 9.27
N ARG A 21 1.38 -19.31 9.86
CA ARG A 21 1.09 -19.28 11.30
C ARG A 21 2.33 -19.59 12.12
N LEU A 22 3.02 -20.68 11.81
CA LEU A 22 4.27 -21.07 12.50
C LEU A 22 5.35 -19.99 12.36
N TYR A 23 5.45 -19.35 11.20
CA TYR A 23 6.38 -18.25 10.98
C TYR A 23 6.06 -17.03 11.85
N VAL A 24 4.79 -16.64 11.93
CA VAL A 24 4.35 -15.54 12.81
C VAL A 24 4.58 -15.90 14.28
N GLU A 25 4.20 -17.10 14.71
CA GLU A 25 4.40 -17.58 16.08
C GLU A 25 5.88 -17.59 16.47
N TYR A 26 6.76 -18.01 15.58
CA TYR A 26 8.20 -17.97 15.79
C TYR A 26 8.70 -16.55 16.08
N TYR A 27 8.30 -15.58 15.27
CA TYR A 27 8.64 -14.17 15.50
C TYR A 27 7.99 -13.60 16.75
N GLN A 28 6.77 -14.02 17.10
CA GLN A 28 6.10 -13.62 18.34
C GLN A 28 6.86 -14.12 19.58
N ARG A 29 7.41 -15.33 19.54
CA ARG A 29 8.27 -15.85 20.62
C ARG A 29 9.58 -15.09 20.75
N LEU A 30 10.16 -14.62 19.65
CA LEU A 30 11.43 -13.89 19.64
C LEU A 30 11.29 -12.41 20.05
N TYR A 31 10.25 -11.74 19.57
CA TYR A 31 10.14 -10.27 19.63
C TYR A 31 8.92 -9.78 20.42
N GLY A 32 8.12 -10.69 20.99
CA GLY A 32 6.85 -10.40 21.61
C GLY A 32 5.68 -10.38 20.63
N GLU A 33 4.46 -10.41 21.15
CA GLU A 33 3.24 -10.63 20.35
C GLU A 33 3.04 -9.59 19.24
N GLU A 34 3.20 -8.31 19.58
CA GLU A 34 2.96 -7.18 18.69
C GLU A 34 4.06 -7.04 17.63
N LYS A 35 5.32 -6.87 18.07
CA LYS A 35 6.48 -6.72 17.18
C LYS A 35 6.70 -7.96 16.32
N GLY A 36 6.47 -9.15 16.87
CA GLY A 36 6.57 -10.40 16.13
C GLY A 36 5.60 -10.45 14.96
N ARG A 37 4.32 -10.10 15.19
CA ARG A 37 3.33 -10.01 14.10
C ARG A 37 3.68 -8.88 13.11
N TYR A 38 4.11 -7.73 13.60
CA TYR A 38 4.51 -6.61 12.75
C TYR A 38 5.64 -7.01 11.77
N TYR A 39 6.72 -7.62 12.27
CA TYR A 39 7.85 -8.04 11.43
C TYR A 39 7.53 -9.23 10.53
N ALA A 40 6.76 -10.21 11.01
CA ALA A 40 6.50 -11.43 10.27
C ALA A 40 5.35 -11.31 9.25
N TYR A 41 4.43 -10.37 9.45
CA TYR A 41 3.18 -10.31 8.68
C TYR A 41 2.91 -8.94 8.06
N THR A 42 3.09 -7.86 8.82
CA THR A 42 2.83 -6.49 8.33
C THR A 42 3.91 -6.03 7.38
N VAL A 43 5.18 -6.01 7.80
CA VAL A 43 6.30 -5.52 6.97
C VAL A 43 6.39 -6.23 5.62
N PRO A 44 6.27 -7.57 5.52
CA PRO A 44 6.30 -8.25 4.22
C PRO A 44 5.13 -7.87 3.30
N ALA A 45 3.94 -7.68 3.86
CA ALA A 45 2.77 -7.29 3.08
C ALA A 45 2.93 -5.87 2.51
N LEU A 46 3.39 -4.92 3.33
CA LEU A 46 3.63 -3.54 2.86
C LEU A 46 4.77 -3.49 1.84
N ARG A 47 5.83 -4.30 2.00
CA ARG A 47 6.89 -4.42 0.97
C ARG A 47 6.35 -4.90 -0.39
N ARG A 48 5.45 -5.89 -0.40
CA ARG A 48 4.79 -6.35 -1.64
C ARG A 48 3.92 -5.25 -2.26
N ALA A 49 3.21 -4.48 -1.43
CA ALA A 49 2.43 -3.33 -1.88
C ALA A 49 3.35 -2.27 -2.53
N SER A 50 4.45 -1.90 -1.88
CA SER A 50 5.44 -0.94 -2.40
C SER A 50 6.02 -1.38 -3.74
N GLN A 51 6.33 -2.67 -3.90
CA GLN A 51 6.81 -3.23 -5.17
C GLN A 51 5.77 -3.11 -6.29
N ALA A 52 4.49 -3.34 -5.99
CA ALA A 52 3.41 -3.19 -6.96
C ALA A 52 3.23 -1.72 -7.38
N LEU A 53 3.31 -0.77 -6.44
CA LEU A 53 3.27 0.66 -6.73
C LEU A 53 4.44 1.11 -7.62
N GLY A 54 5.65 0.58 -7.36
CA GLY A 54 6.84 0.87 -8.16
C GLY A 54 6.76 0.41 -9.61
N ARG A 55 5.82 -0.48 -9.98
CA ARG A 55 5.65 -0.88 -11.39
C ARG A 55 5.10 0.25 -12.27
N ALA A 56 4.44 1.23 -11.67
CA ALA A 56 3.81 2.39 -12.33
C ALA A 56 4.74 3.61 -12.47
N LEU A 57 5.82 3.66 -11.69
CA LEU A 57 6.78 4.77 -11.65
C LEU A 57 8.17 4.21 -11.90
N ARG A 58 8.64 4.23 -13.16
CA ARG A 58 9.91 3.66 -13.62
C ARG A 58 10.98 4.72 -13.89
N SER A 59 10.57 5.96 -14.11
CA SER A 59 11.41 7.14 -14.27
C SER A 59 10.90 8.30 -13.40
N LYS A 60 11.70 9.36 -13.24
CA LYS A 60 11.29 10.54 -12.46
C LYS A 60 10.21 11.36 -13.18
N GLU A 61 10.11 11.19 -14.49
CA GLU A 61 9.20 11.88 -15.37
C GLU A 61 7.89 11.11 -15.56
N ASP A 62 7.81 9.87 -15.06
CA ASP A 62 6.59 9.09 -15.07
C ASP A 62 5.58 9.70 -14.10
N LYS A 63 4.35 9.85 -14.57
CA LYS A 63 3.23 10.28 -13.75
C LYS A 63 2.24 9.14 -13.65
N ALA A 64 1.86 8.77 -12.43
CA ALA A 64 0.89 7.71 -12.19
C ALA A 64 -0.14 8.10 -11.12
N VAL A 65 -1.35 7.57 -11.24
CA VAL A 65 -2.37 7.64 -10.19
C VAL A 65 -2.29 6.36 -9.36
N LEU A 66 -2.05 6.51 -8.06
CA LEU A 66 -1.95 5.40 -7.13
C LEU A 66 -3.16 5.41 -6.20
N VAL A 67 -3.91 4.31 -6.17
CA VAL A 67 -5.04 4.15 -5.26
C VAL A 67 -4.77 2.99 -4.32
N LEU A 68 -4.76 3.30 -3.03
CA LEU A 68 -4.56 2.35 -1.95
C LEU A 68 -5.94 2.05 -1.33
N GLY A 69 -6.61 1.02 -1.82
CA GLY A 69 -7.99 0.68 -1.48
C GLY A 69 -8.16 -0.02 -0.13
N ASP A 70 -7.46 0.44 0.91
CA ASP A 70 -7.57 -0.10 2.27
C ASP A 70 -7.13 0.92 3.32
N GLU A 71 -7.95 1.15 4.34
CA GLU A 71 -7.61 2.06 5.45
C GLU A 71 -6.34 1.65 6.21
N ARG A 72 -5.96 0.36 6.18
CA ARG A 72 -4.78 -0.14 6.89
C ARG A 72 -3.49 0.49 6.39
N TYR A 73 -3.44 0.97 5.14
CA TYR A 73 -2.26 1.68 4.63
C TYR A 73 -1.97 2.96 5.43
N ALA A 74 -3.00 3.65 5.93
CA ALA A 74 -2.83 4.87 6.73
C ALA A 74 -2.06 4.62 8.04
N ARG A 75 -2.17 3.41 8.60
CA ARG A 75 -1.46 3.00 9.83
C ARG A 75 0.02 2.69 9.61
N TYR A 76 0.44 2.46 8.36
CA TYR A 76 1.77 1.98 8.00
C TYR A 76 2.41 2.81 6.88
N LEU A 77 2.06 4.10 6.79
CA LEU A 77 2.57 5.01 5.75
C LEU A 77 4.10 5.04 5.73
N GLU A 78 4.75 4.99 6.90
CA GLU A 78 6.20 4.94 7.05
C GLU A 78 6.89 3.77 6.33
N LEU A 79 6.15 2.69 6.02
CA LEU A 79 6.66 1.52 5.31
C LEU A 79 6.47 1.61 3.79
N LEU A 80 5.73 2.62 3.32
CA LEU A 80 5.49 2.86 1.90
C LEU A 80 6.57 3.81 1.34
N PRO A 81 6.74 3.88 0.01
CA PRO A 81 7.73 4.78 -0.59
C PRO A 81 7.42 6.26 -0.31
N ASP A 82 8.47 7.09 -0.24
CA ASP A 82 8.35 8.52 0.08
C ASP A 82 7.38 9.28 -0.83
N TYR A 83 7.32 8.92 -2.12
CA TYR A 83 6.38 9.53 -3.06
C TYR A 83 4.91 9.25 -2.68
N VAL A 84 4.62 8.13 -2.02
CA VAL A 84 3.28 7.85 -1.48
C VAL A 84 3.07 8.66 -0.21
N GLN A 85 4.04 8.63 0.70
CA GLN A 85 3.97 9.35 1.97
C GLN A 85 3.72 10.84 1.79
N ASN A 86 4.40 11.46 0.81
CA ASN A 86 4.34 12.89 0.56
C ASN A 86 3.09 13.35 -0.21
N THR A 87 2.36 12.44 -0.89
CA THR A 87 1.21 12.81 -1.73
C THR A 87 -0.10 12.16 -1.33
N VAL A 88 -0.10 11.31 -0.29
CA VAL A 88 -1.30 10.58 0.13
C VAL A 88 -2.40 11.55 0.56
N ARG A 89 -3.63 11.23 0.16
CA ARG A 89 -4.85 11.90 0.64
C ARG A 89 -5.81 10.83 1.13
N LEU A 90 -6.35 11.02 2.32
CA LEU A 90 -7.41 10.16 2.84
C LEU A 90 -8.71 10.55 2.15
N VAL A 91 -9.38 9.55 1.58
CA VAL A 91 -10.64 9.71 0.87
C VAL A 91 -11.65 8.76 1.49
N GLU A 92 -12.89 9.20 1.60
CA GLU A 92 -13.99 8.33 2.02
C GLU A 92 -14.08 7.11 1.08
N GLY A 93 -14.37 5.93 1.64
CA GLY A 93 -14.49 4.67 0.92
C GLY A 93 -15.76 4.55 0.06
N SER A 94 -16.17 5.62 -0.62
CA SER A 94 -17.32 5.64 -1.52
C SER A 94 -16.87 5.89 -2.96
N ALA A 95 -17.58 5.28 -3.92
CA ALA A 95 -17.27 5.47 -5.34
C ALA A 95 -17.39 6.94 -5.77
N GLY A 96 -18.34 7.67 -5.19
CA GLY A 96 -18.53 9.10 -5.44
C GLY A 96 -17.37 9.95 -4.94
N ALA A 97 -16.90 9.72 -3.71
CA ALA A 97 -15.76 10.45 -3.15
C ALA A 97 -14.47 10.18 -3.94
N LEU A 98 -14.22 8.91 -4.31
CA LEU A 98 -13.07 8.55 -5.13
C LEU A 98 -13.13 9.20 -6.52
N ALA A 99 -14.28 9.16 -7.20
CA ALA A 99 -14.45 9.78 -8.52
C ALA A 99 -14.23 11.30 -8.48
N ASN A 100 -14.71 11.96 -7.42
CA ASN A 100 -14.50 13.39 -7.21
C ASN A 100 -13.02 13.72 -7.04
N GLU A 101 -12.29 12.97 -6.20
CA GLU A 101 -10.86 13.19 -6.02
C GLU A 101 -10.06 12.91 -7.29
N LEU A 102 -10.34 11.81 -7.99
CA LEU A 102 -9.69 11.50 -9.27
C LEU A 102 -9.89 12.60 -10.32
N SER A 103 -11.07 13.23 -10.34
CA SER A 103 -11.36 14.34 -11.26
C SER A 103 -10.48 15.57 -10.97
N LYS A 104 -10.14 15.83 -9.70
CA LYS A 104 -9.23 16.92 -9.31
C LYS A 104 -7.78 16.64 -9.73
N VAL A 105 -7.35 15.38 -9.69
CA VAL A 105 -5.98 15.00 -10.09
C VAL A 105 -5.84 14.97 -11.61
N LYS A 106 -6.92 14.73 -12.36
CA LYS A 106 -6.89 14.67 -13.84
C LYS A 106 -6.28 15.93 -14.47
N GLY A 107 -6.55 17.12 -13.92
CA GLY A 107 -5.96 18.38 -14.38
C GLY A 107 -4.45 18.55 -14.14
N LEU A 108 -3.80 17.65 -13.38
CA LEU A 108 -2.33 17.66 -13.16
C LEU A 108 -1.55 16.88 -14.25
N PHE A 109 -2.28 16.16 -15.11
CA PHE A 109 -1.71 15.34 -16.18
C PHE A 109 -1.92 15.93 -17.58
N GLU A 110 -2.69 17.01 -17.70
CA GLU A 110 -2.73 17.90 -18.86
C GLU A 110 -1.52 18.86 -18.85
#